data_AF-A0A379SI87-F1
#
_entry.id   AF-A0A379SI87-F1
#
_cell.length_a   1.000
_cell.length_b   1.000
_cell.length_c   1.000
_cell.angle_alpha   90.00
_cell.angle_beta   90.00
_cell.angle_gamma   90.00
#
_symmetry.space_group_name_H-M   'P 1'
#
loop_
_entity.id
_entity.type
_entity.pdbx_description
1 polymer ?
#
loop_
_entity_poly.entity_id
_entity_poly.type
_entity_poly.pdbx_seq_one_letter_code
_entity_poly.pdbx_strand_id
1 'polypeptide(L)'
;MHDKYSYEASLMALHDRDVIRTMACGIAGLSVAADSLSAIKYAKVKPIRDEDGLAIDFEIEGEYPQFGNNDARVDDMAVDLVERS
;
A
#
# COMPACT_ATOMS: atom_id res chain seq x y z
N MET A 1 1.52 24.34 7.63
CA MET A 1 2.05 24.68 8.98
C MET A 1 3.57 24.73 8.97
N HIS A 2 4.27 23.75 8.37
CA HIS A 2 5.73 23.69 8.32
C HIS A 2 6.40 24.97 7.77
N ASP A 3 6.08 25.38 6.54
CA ASP A 3 6.67 26.59 5.92
C ASP A 3 6.41 27.90 6.67
N LYS A 4 5.34 27.99 7.47
CA LYS A 4 5.01 29.21 8.21
C LYS A 4 5.77 29.33 9.53
N TYR A 5 6.02 28.21 10.19
CA TYR A 5 6.55 28.17 11.56
C TYR A 5 7.95 27.56 11.66
N SER A 6 8.41 26.89 10.61
CA SER A 6 9.69 26.19 10.55
C SER A 6 10.23 26.13 9.11
N TYR A 7 10.32 27.29 8.46
CA TYR A 7 10.91 27.39 7.13
C TYR A 7 12.41 27.07 7.18
N GLU A 8 12.87 26.14 6.35
CA GLU A 8 14.25 25.66 6.29
C GLU A 8 15.17 26.66 5.56
N ALA A 9 15.25 27.90 6.07
CA ALA A 9 15.92 29.02 5.42
C ALA A 9 17.38 28.75 5.02
N SER A 10 18.15 28.06 5.88
CA SER A 10 19.55 27.74 5.59
C SER A 10 19.70 26.73 4.45
N LEU A 11 18.76 25.78 4.31
CA LEU A 11 18.76 24.81 3.22
C LEU A 11 18.24 25.46 1.93
N MET A 12 17.16 26.24 2.03
CA MET A 12 16.55 26.91 0.88
C MET A 12 17.44 28.03 0.30
N ALA A 13 18.32 28.64 1.09
CA ALA A 13 19.29 29.64 0.63
C ALA A 13 20.36 29.06 -0.34
N LEU A 14 20.52 27.73 -0.35
CA LEU A 14 21.45 27.02 -1.23
C LEU A 14 20.75 26.42 -2.46
N HIS A 15 19.46 26.71 -2.66
CA HIS A 15 18.71 26.32 -3.83
C HIS A 15 18.53 27.51 -4.79
N ASP A 16 18.23 27.20 -6.05
CA ASP A 16 17.82 28.21 -7.03
C ASP A 16 16.53 28.93 -6.58
N ARG A 17 16.28 30.13 -7.13
CA ARG A 17 15.13 30.96 -6.77
C ARG A 17 13.79 30.20 -6.82
N ASP A 18 13.61 29.38 -7.86
CA ASP A 18 12.36 28.67 -8.14
C ASP A 18 12.56 27.16 -7.94
N VAL A 19 12.25 26.68 -6.73
CA VAL A 19 12.34 25.24 -6.39
C VAL A 19 11.03 24.53 -6.69
N ILE A 20 11.11 23.46 -7.49
CA ILE A 20 9.99 22.54 -7.74
C ILE A 20 9.69 21.77 -6.46
N ARG A 21 8.43 21.80 -6.02
CA ARG A 21 7.96 21.06 -4.84
C ARG A 21 7.03 19.95 -5.28
N THR A 22 7.30 18.74 -4.82
CA THR A 22 6.44 17.57 -5.02
C THR A 22 5.80 17.19 -3.69
N MET A 23 4.52 16.80 -3.72
CA MET A 23 3.89 16.20 -2.56
C MET A 23 4.23 14.71 -2.52
N ALA A 24 5.13 14.31 -1.62
CA ALA A 24 5.51 12.92 -1.48
C ALA A 24 4.45 12.16 -0.66
N CYS A 25 3.62 11.37 -1.34
CA CYS A 25 2.69 10.44 -0.70
C CYS A 25 3.36 9.06 -0.54
N GLY A 26 3.21 8.46 0.63
CA GLY A 26 3.68 7.10 0.91
C GLY A 26 2.51 6.16 1.18
N ILE A 27 2.62 4.91 0.72
CA ILE A 27 1.66 3.84 0.99
C ILE A 27 2.32 2.83 1.91
N ALA A 28 1.62 2.42 2.97
CA ALA A 28 2.06 1.37 3.89
C ALA A 28 1.25 0.10 3.68
N GLY A 29 1.88 -1.07 3.84
CA GLY A 29 1.19 -2.37 3.77
C GLY A 29 0.84 -2.84 2.36
N LEU A 30 1.52 -2.36 1.32
CA LEU A 30 1.23 -2.71 -0.08
C LEU A 30 1.27 -4.23 -0.32
N SER A 31 2.29 -4.93 0.18
CA SER A 31 2.40 -6.39 0.01
C SER A 31 1.26 -7.14 0.70
N VAL A 32 0.86 -6.70 1.91
CA VAL A 32 -0.25 -7.31 2.66
C VAL A 32 -1.57 -7.14 1.90
N ALA A 33 -1.79 -5.97 1.31
CA ALA A 33 -2.97 -5.71 0.49
C ALA A 33 -2.96 -6.57 -0.79
N ALA A 34 -1.84 -6.63 -1.51
CA ALA A 34 -1.70 -7.43 -2.72
C ALA A 34 -1.88 -8.94 -2.44
N ASP A 35 -1.27 -9.46 -1.38
CA ASP A 35 -1.38 -10.86 -0.98
C ASP A 35 -2.80 -11.22 -0.54
N SER A 36 -3.49 -10.31 0.16
CA SER A 36 -4.88 -10.50 0.57
C SER A 36 -5.81 -10.56 -0.65
N LEU A 37 -5.61 -9.70 -1.65
CA LEU A 37 -6.34 -9.75 -2.93
C LEU A 37 -6.03 -11.03 -3.71
N SER A 38 -4.76 -11.46 -3.69
CA SER A 38 -4.33 -12.70 -4.33
C SER A 38 -4.98 -13.92 -3.69
N ALA A 39 -5.01 -14.01 -2.36
CA ALA A 39 -5.66 -15.09 -1.63
C ALA A 39 -7.15 -15.18 -1.97
N ILE A 40 -7.87 -14.05 -2.01
CA ILE A 40 -9.29 -14.01 -2.35
C ILE A 40 -9.54 -14.45 -3.80
N LYS A 41 -8.62 -14.16 -4.73
CA LYS A 41 -8.77 -14.49 -6.15
C LYS A 41 -8.38 -15.93 -6.50
N TYR A 42 -7.33 -16.46 -5.87
CA TYR A 42 -6.73 -17.74 -6.27
C TYR A 42 -6.94 -18.89 -5.26
N ALA A 43 -7.28 -18.58 -4.02
CA ALA A 43 -7.65 -19.56 -2.99
C ALA A 43 -9.11 -19.35 -2.55
N LYS A 44 -9.63 -20.28 -1.72
CA LYS A 44 -10.91 -20.09 -1.06
C LYS A 44 -10.68 -19.44 0.30
N VAL A 45 -11.08 -18.19 0.43
CA VAL A 45 -11.00 -17.45 1.70
C VAL A 45 -12.35 -17.45 2.38
N LYS A 46 -12.42 -18.00 3.60
CA LYS A 46 -13.61 -18.01 4.43
C LYS A 46 -13.43 -17.03 5.60
N PRO A 47 -14.23 -15.95 5.67
CA PRO A 47 -14.17 -15.02 6.78
C PRO A 47 -14.76 -15.66 8.05
N ILE A 48 -13.98 -15.65 9.12
CA ILE A 48 -14.41 -15.99 10.47
C ILE A 48 -14.99 -14.72 11.09
N ARG A 49 -16.27 -14.76 11.43
CA ARG A 49 -17.00 -13.61 11.98
C ARG A 49 -17.23 -13.76 13.47
N ASP A 50 -17.23 -12.64 14.18
CA ASP A 50 -17.66 -12.56 15.58
C ASP A 50 -19.20 -12.49 15.70
N GLU A 51 -19.69 -12.30 16.93
CA GLU A 51 -21.11 -12.21 17.26
C GLU A 51 -21.83 -11.03 16.60
N ASP A 52 -21.09 -9.96 16.30
CA ASP A 52 -21.59 -8.76 15.62
C ASP A 52 -21.49 -8.86 14.08
N GLY A 53 -20.93 -9.95 13.58
CA GLY A 53 -20.75 -10.21 12.15
C GLY A 53 -19.50 -9.57 11.54
N LEU A 54 -18.59 -9.03 12.35
CA LEU A 54 -17.32 -8.45 11.90
C LEU A 54 -16.31 -9.56 11.60
N ALA A 55 -15.60 -9.45 10.48
CA ALA A 55 -14.54 -10.40 10.14
C ALA A 55 -13.33 -10.17 11.04
N ILE A 56 -13.06 -11.11 11.94
CA ILE A 56 -11.93 -11.06 12.88
C ILE A 56 -10.74 -11.89 12.40
N ASP A 57 -10.98 -12.87 11.52
CA ASP A 57 -9.94 -13.76 11.00
C ASP A 57 -10.38 -14.36 9.65
N PHE A 58 -9.45 -15.00 8.94
CA PHE A 58 -9.67 -15.60 7.63
C PHE A 58 -9.04 -16.99 7.54
N GLU A 59 -9.84 -17.99 7.17
CA GLU A 59 -9.37 -19.33 6.85
C GLU A 59 -9.14 -19.44 5.34
N ILE A 60 -7.93 -19.85 4.94
CA ILE A 60 -7.54 -19.96 3.52
C ILE A 60 -7.41 -21.44 3.17
N GLU A 61 -8.22 -21.91 2.23
CA GLU A 61 -8.14 -23.25 1.67
C GLU A 61 -7.58 -23.19 0.23
N GLY A 62 -6.37 -23.71 0.05
CA GLY A 62 -5.62 -23.68 -1.20
C GLY A 62 -4.40 -22.76 -1.15
N GLU A 63 -3.57 -22.84 -2.18
CA GLU A 63 -2.37 -22.02 -2.34
C GLU A 63 -2.66 -20.79 -3.20
N TYR A 64 -2.02 -19.67 -2.89
CA TYR A 64 -2.12 -18.43 -3.67
C TYR A 64 -0.73 -17.83 -3.92
N PRO A 65 -0.52 -17.13 -5.04
CA PRO A 65 0.76 -16.48 -5.32
C PRO A 65 0.98 -15.29 -4.38
N GLN A 66 2.17 -15.22 -3.79
CA GLN A 66 2.57 -14.15 -2.86
C GLN A 66 3.50 -13.15 -3.54
N PHE A 67 3.32 -11.86 -3.23
CA PHE A 67 4.06 -10.74 -3.76
C PHE A 67 5.57 -10.88 -3.48
N GLY A 68 6.39 -10.49 -4.46
CA GLY A 68 7.85 -10.56 -4.35
C GLY A 68 8.48 -11.88 -4.83
N ASN A 69 7.67 -12.79 -5.40
CA ASN A 69 8.14 -14.03 -6.03
C ASN A 69 8.22 -13.96 -7.56
N ASN A 70 8.14 -12.75 -8.14
CA ASN A 70 8.13 -12.53 -9.59
C ASN A 70 6.98 -13.28 -10.30
N ASP A 71 5.80 -13.27 -9.67
CA ASP A 71 4.58 -13.84 -10.23
C ASP A 71 3.66 -12.69 -10.62
N ALA A 72 3.52 -12.49 -11.94
CA ALA A 72 2.70 -11.41 -12.50
C ALA A 72 1.28 -11.39 -11.94
N ARG A 73 0.73 -12.54 -11.53
CA ARG A 73 -0.63 -12.63 -11.00
C ARG A 73 -0.89 -11.81 -9.74
N VAL A 74 0.14 -11.61 -8.91
CA VAL A 74 0.08 -10.81 -7.67
C VAL A 74 0.87 -9.52 -7.82
N ASP A 75 1.95 -9.52 -8.60
CA ASP A 75 2.73 -8.32 -8.85
C ASP A 75 1.91 -7.27 -9.65
N ASP A 76 1.10 -7.70 -10.63
CA ASP A 76 0.18 -6.80 -11.36
C ASP A 76 -0.89 -6.21 -10.44
N MET A 77 -1.28 -6.92 -9.36
CA MET A 77 -2.22 -6.38 -8.36
C MET A 77 -1.57 -5.29 -7.52
N ALA A 78 -0.30 -5.45 -7.17
CA ALA A 78 0.44 -4.42 -6.45
C ALA A 78 0.63 -3.16 -7.32
N VAL A 79 0.83 -3.32 -8.63
CA VAL A 79 0.88 -2.19 -9.58
C VAL A 79 -0.47 -1.46 -9.63
N ASP A 80 -1.58 -2.17 -9.82
CA ASP A 80 -2.92 -1.55 -9.87
C ASP A 80 -3.25 -0.81 -8.57
N LEU A 81 -2.81 -1.31 -7.40
CA LEU A 81 -3.00 -0.63 -6.12
C LEU A 81 -2.22 0.69 -6.03
N VAL A 82 -1.01 0.76 -6.57
CA VAL A 82 -0.21 1.99 -6.59
C VAL A 82 -0.73 2.99 -7.62
N GLU A 83 -1.25 2.54 -8.76
CA GLU A 83 -1.82 3.42 -9.78
C GLU A 83 -3.17 4.03 -9.36
N ARG A 84 -3.93 3.35 -8.50
CA ARG A 84 -5.23 3.81 -7.99
C ARG A 84 -5.14 4.73 -6.77
N SER A 85 -3.99 4.83 -6.12
CA SER A 85 -3.81 5.58 -4.87
C SER A 85 -3.77 7.09 -5.04
#